data_AF-J0YRW8-F1
#
_entry.id   AF-J0YRW8-F1
#
_cell.length_a   1.000
_cell.length_b   1.000
_cell.length_c   1.000
_cell.angle_alpha   90.00
_cell.angle_beta   90.00
_cell.angle_gamma   90.00
#
_symmetry.space_group_name_H-M   'P 1'
#
loop_
_entity.id
_entity.type
_entity.pdbx_description
1 polymer ?
#
loop_
_entity_poly.entity_id
_entity_poly.type
_entity_poly.pdbx_seq_one_letter_code
_entity_poly.pdbx_strand_id
1 'polypeptide(L)'
;MSTKLAWTRLFTEQWLFKLSDLPPMEVNVYVKLRIRMLHTREPLLNDSQILSHFTCCSVKRFQKALDYLLRSGHIICLEDGRLWSSDVEEELNYFNENLNNNEEKEGQYVN
;
A
#
# COMPACT_ATOMS: atom_id res chain seq x y z
N MET A 1 -14.43 23.87 7.33
CA MET A 1 -14.89 22.51 7.69
C MET A 1 -13.77 21.54 7.40
N SER A 2 -13.36 20.71 8.35
CA SER A 2 -12.23 19.77 8.17
C SER A 2 -12.68 18.61 7.29
N THR A 3 -12.20 18.54 6.05
CA THR A 3 -12.34 17.38 5.15
C THR A 3 -11.41 16.24 5.59
N LYS A 4 -11.49 15.85 6.87
CA LYS A 4 -10.79 14.69 7.43
C LYS A 4 -11.52 13.39 7.07
N LEU A 5 -11.66 13.07 5.79
CA LEU A 5 -12.32 11.81 5.35
C LEU A 5 -11.99 11.37 3.91
N ALA A 6 -10.83 11.75 3.35
CA ALA A 6 -10.41 11.27 2.03
C ALA A 6 -9.61 9.94 2.08
N TRP A 7 -8.84 9.70 3.14
CA TRP A 7 -7.89 8.58 3.21
C TRP A 7 -8.53 7.20 3.39
N THR A 8 -9.76 7.10 3.88
CA THR A 8 -10.46 5.83 4.14
C THR A 8 -11.50 5.44 3.08
N ARG A 9 -11.84 6.34 2.14
CA ARG A 9 -13.10 6.22 1.40
C ARG A 9 -12.99 5.71 -0.03
N LEU A 10 -11.83 5.78 -0.69
CA LEU A 10 -11.84 5.65 -2.16
C LEU A 10 -11.50 4.27 -2.74
N PHE A 11 -10.90 3.34 -1.97
CA PHE A 11 -10.44 2.07 -2.56
C PHE A 11 -10.83 0.82 -1.79
N THR A 12 -11.65 0.91 -0.73
CA THR A 12 -11.98 -0.24 0.11
C THR A 12 -12.67 -1.36 -0.66
N GLU A 13 -13.56 -1.06 -1.61
CA GLU A 13 -14.26 -2.08 -2.40
C GLU A 13 -13.32 -2.82 -3.36
N GLN A 14 -12.48 -2.08 -4.09
CA GLN A 14 -11.48 -2.64 -5.00
C GLN A 14 -10.43 -3.45 -4.22
N TRP A 15 -10.05 -2.94 -3.06
CA TRP A 15 -9.14 -3.62 -2.14
C TRP A 15 -9.75 -4.91 -1.61
N LEU A 16 -11.00 -4.89 -1.14
CA LEU A 16 -11.69 -6.09 -0.65
C LEU A 16 -11.84 -7.16 -1.74
N PHE A 17 -12.11 -6.76 -2.98
CA PHE A 17 -12.16 -7.69 -4.11
C PHE A 17 -10.79 -8.32 -4.41
N LYS A 18 -9.70 -7.53 -4.40
CA LYS A 18 -8.34 -8.07 -4.56
C LYS A 18 -7.97 -9.03 -3.42
N LEU A 19 -8.44 -8.77 -2.20
CA LEU A 19 -8.20 -9.63 -1.04
C LEU A 19 -9.00 -10.94 -1.07
N SER A 20 -10.18 -10.98 -1.71
CA SER A 20 -11.07 -12.16 -1.64
C SER A 20 -10.48 -13.41 -2.29
N ASP A 21 -9.56 -13.23 -3.24
CA ASP A 21 -8.94 -14.32 -3.99
C ASP A 21 -7.60 -14.78 -3.36
N LEU A 22 -7.15 -14.11 -2.29
CA LEU A 22 -5.91 -14.42 -1.61
C LEU A 22 -6.13 -15.41 -0.46
N PRO A 23 -5.23 -16.40 -0.26
CA PRO A 23 -5.29 -17.21 0.94
C PRO A 23 -5.01 -16.37 2.20
N PRO A 24 -5.51 -16.78 3.39
CA PRO A 24 -5.50 -15.93 4.58
C PRO A 24 -4.11 -15.43 5.04
N MET A 25 -3.05 -16.21 4.78
CA MET A 25 -1.69 -15.83 5.16
C MET A 25 -1.17 -14.70 4.27
N GLU A 26 -1.40 -14.82 2.96
CA GLU A 26 -1.06 -13.84 1.93
C GLU A 26 -1.83 -12.54 2.15
N VAL A 27 -3.12 -12.62 2.52
CA VAL A 27 -3.91 -11.46 2.98
C VAL A 27 -3.21 -10.76 4.14
N ASN A 28 -2.86 -11.48 5.21
CA ASN A 28 -2.20 -10.89 6.38
C ASN A 28 -0.87 -10.20 6.01
N VAL A 29 -0.05 -10.85 5.18
CA VAL A 29 1.22 -10.29 4.74
C VAL A 29 0.98 -9.03 3.90
N TYR A 30 0.15 -9.10 2.85
CA TYR A 30 -0.12 -7.98 1.97
C TYR A 30 -0.67 -6.76 2.71
N VAL A 31 -1.69 -6.96 3.55
CA VAL A 31 -2.33 -5.85 4.29
C VAL A 31 -1.32 -5.12 5.18
N LYS A 32 -0.48 -5.86 5.91
CA LYS A 32 0.52 -5.23 6.79
C LYS A 32 1.59 -4.49 5.99
N LEU A 33 2.12 -5.09 4.93
CA LEU A 33 3.12 -4.42 4.08
C LEU A 33 2.53 -3.15 3.45
N ARG A 34 1.32 -3.22 2.90
CA ARG A 34 0.60 -2.09 2.30
C ARG A 34 0.40 -0.94 3.30
N ILE A 35 -0.05 -1.24 4.52
CA ILE A 35 -0.20 -0.23 5.58
C ILE A 35 1.13 0.45 5.88
N ARG A 36 2.23 -0.32 5.94
CA ARG A 36 3.56 0.25 6.19
C ARG A 36 3.99 1.17 5.05
N MET A 37 3.82 0.72 3.81
CA MET A 37 4.12 1.48 2.59
C MET A 37 3.34 2.80 2.50
N LEU A 38 2.04 2.79 2.79
CA LEU A 38 1.21 4.00 2.84
C LEU A 38 1.65 4.96 3.94
N HIS A 39 1.98 4.42 5.12
CA HIS A 39 2.41 5.22 6.25
C HIS A 39 3.77 5.89 6.01
N THR A 40 4.74 5.16 5.44
CA THR A 40 6.08 5.70 5.17
C THR A 40 6.15 6.46 3.85
N ARG A 41 5.23 6.20 2.91
CA ARG A 41 5.31 6.63 1.51
C ARG A 41 6.60 6.19 0.82
N GLU A 42 7.13 5.03 1.22
CA GLU A 42 8.43 4.53 0.76
C GLU A 42 8.42 3.02 0.59
N PRO A 43 9.15 2.48 -0.40
CA PRO A 43 9.28 1.05 -0.61
C PRO A 43 10.04 0.37 0.53
N LEU A 44 9.65 -0.86 0.84
CA LEU A 44 10.17 -1.59 2.00
C LEU A 44 11.45 -2.34 1.63
N LEU A 45 12.45 -2.30 2.51
CA LEU A 45 13.60 -3.21 2.40
C LEU A 45 13.11 -4.66 2.45
N ASN A 46 13.56 -5.49 1.50
CA ASN A 46 13.22 -6.91 1.43
C ASN A 46 14.01 -7.74 2.46
N ASP A 47 13.82 -7.42 3.74
CA ASP A 47 14.39 -8.16 4.86
C ASP A 47 13.37 -9.16 5.40
N SER A 48 13.52 -10.43 5.04
CA SER A 48 12.61 -11.49 5.47
C SER A 48 12.57 -11.70 6.98
N GLN A 49 13.65 -11.40 7.73
CA GLN A 49 13.65 -11.52 9.19
C GLN A 49 12.77 -10.45 9.80
N ILE A 50 13.02 -9.18 9.46
CA ILE A 50 12.25 -8.04 9.99
C ILE A 50 10.79 -8.12 9.54
N LEU A 51 10.54 -8.36 8.26
CA LEU A 51 9.20 -8.37 7.71
C LEU A 51 8.37 -9.54 8.23
N SER A 52 8.97 -10.72 8.46
CA SER A 52 8.23 -11.85 9.05
C SER A 52 7.74 -11.55 10.46
N HIS A 53 8.57 -10.88 11.28
CA HIS A 53 8.19 -10.42 12.61
C HIS A 53 7.06 -9.40 12.54
N PHE A 54 7.18 -8.40 11.65
CA PHE A 54 6.14 -7.40 11.41
C PHE A 54 4.82 -8.03 10.96
N THR A 55 4.88 -9.06 10.11
CA THR A 55 3.71 -9.83 9.66
C THR A 55 3.23 -10.89 10.64
N CYS A 56 3.85 -11.00 11.81
CA CYS A 56 3.52 -11.95 12.86
C CYS A 56 3.48 -13.41 12.37
N CYS A 57 4.40 -13.79 11.48
CA CYS A 57 4.52 -15.16 11.00
C CYS A 57 6.00 -15.59 10.96
N SER A 58 6.26 -16.88 10.79
CA SER A 58 7.64 -17.36 10.67
C SER A 58 8.24 -16.91 9.34
N VAL A 59 9.56 -16.74 9.29
CA VAL A 59 10.32 -16.39 8.06
C VAL A 59 9.90 -17.26 6.87
N LYS A 60 9.79 -18.58 7.05
CA LYS A 60 9.38 -19.51 5.99
C LYS A 60 7.95 -19.24 5.48
N ARG A 61 7.02 -18.88 6.37
CA ARG A 61 5.64 -18.53 5.97
C ARG A 61 5.60 -17.18 5.27
N PHE A 62 6.35 -16.21 5.77
CA PHE A 62 6.49 -14.90 5.13
C PHE A 62 7.02 -15.05 3.70
N GLN A 63 8.13 -15.77 3.51
CA GLN A 63 8.74 -15.96 2.20
C GLN A 63 7.79 -16.65 1.21
N LYS A 64 7.04 -17.67 1.65
CA LYS A 64 6.04 -18.33 0.81
C LYS A 64 4.91 -17.38 0.39
N ALA A 65 4.42 -16.58 1.34
CA ALA A 65 3.38 -15.60 1.06
C ALA A 65 3.89 -14.48 0.14
N LEU A 66 5.11 -14.01 0.38
CA LEU A 66 5.75 -13.00 -0.47
C LEU A 66 5.96 -13.52 -1.90
N ASP A 67 6.43 -14.75 -2.09
CA ASP A 67 6.51 -15.39 -3.41
C ASP A 67 5.16 -15.40 -4.13
N TYR A 68 4.09 -15.78 -3.43
CA TYR A 68 2.74 -15.74 -3.98
C TYR A 68 2.33 -14.31 -4.38
N LEU A 69 2.57 -13.32 -3.50
CA LEU A 69 2.18 -11.93 -3.75
C LEU A 69 2.95 -11.30 -4.91
N LEU A 70 4.24 -11.65 -5.07
CA LEU A 70 5.04 -11.27 -6.23
C LEU A 70 4.48 -11.88 -7.52
N ARG A 71 4.18 -13.19 -7.50
CA ARG A 71 3.65 -13.92 -8.67
C ARG A 71 2.25 -13.49 -9.08
N SER A 72 1.44 -13.07 -8.11
CA SER A 72 0.07 -12.58 -8.35
C SER A 72 0.02 -11.07 -8.59
N GLY A 73 1.16 -10.37 -8.59
CA GLY A 73 1.24 -8.95 -8.93
C GLY A 73 0.74 -7.98 -7.85
N HIS A 74 0.47 -8.47 -6.63
CA HIS A 74 0.04 -7.62 -5.50
C HIS A 74 1.20 -6.81 -4.90
N ILE A 75 2.40 -7.40 -4.94
CA ILE A 75 3.66 -6.77 -4.56
C ILE A 75 4.59 -6.84 -5.76
N ILE A 76 5.37 -5.79 -5.98
CA ILE A 76 6.45 -5.76 -6.96
C ILE A 76 7.80 -5.62 -6.25
N CYS A 77 8.85 -6.12 -6.88
CA CYS A 77 10.23 -5.89 -6.48
C CYS A 77 10.82 -4.83 -7.42
N LEU A 78 11.31 -3.73 -6.86
CA LEU A 78 11.97 -2.66 -7.60
C LEU A 78 13.39 -3.09 -8.01
N GLU A 79 14.02 -2.31 -8.90
CA GLU A 79 15.37 -2.58 -9.39
C GLU A 79 16.41 -2.67 -8.27
N ASP A 80 16.22 -1.90 -7.19
CA ASP A 80 17.08 -1.91 -6.01
C ASP A 80 16.75 -3.04 -5.00
N GLY A 81 15.82 -3.93 -5.34
CA GLY A 81 15.41 -5.06 -4.52
C GLY A 81 14.39 -4.73 -3.44
N ARG A 82 13.93 -3.48 -3.33
CA ARG A 82 12.87 -3.11 -2.37
C ARG A 82 11.50 -3.53 -2.85
N LEU A 83 10.59 -3.77 -1.91
CA LEU A 83 9.21 -4.18 -2.16
C LEU A 83 8.30 -2.96 -2.25
N TRP A 84 7.40 -2.97 -3.24
CA TRP A 84 6.38 -1.93 -3.40
C TRP A 84 5.03 -2.52 -3.85
N SER A 85 4.01 -1.67 -3.93
CA SER A 85 2.70 -2.04 -4.44
C SER A 85 2.20 -0.93 -5.34
N SER A 86 1.86 -1.25 -6.59
CA SER A 86 1.29 -0.27 -7.53
C SER A 86 -0.02 0.33 -7.00
N ASP A 87 -0.80 -0.44 -6.25
CA ASP A 87 -2.02 0.05 -5.59
C ASP A 87 -1.73 1.15 -4.55
N VAL A 88 -0.55 1.12 -3.92
CA VAL A 88 -0.12 2.16 -2.99
C VAL A 88 0.32 3.40 -3.77
N GLU A 89 1.08 3.20 -4.85
CA GLU A 89 1.51 4.27 -5.74
C GLU A 89 0.31 5.07 -6.30
N GLU A 90 -0.67 4.36 -6.86
CA GLU A 90 -1.90 4.96 -7.40
C GLU A 90 -2.68 5.74 -6.34
N GLU A 91 -2.82 5.17 -5.14
CA GLU A 91 -3.53 5.81 -4.02
C GLU A 91 -2.79 7.09 -3.54
N LEU A 92 -1.46 7.04 -3.42
CA LEU A 92 -0.66 8.20 -3.03
C LEU A 92 -0.70 9.31 -4.09
N ASN A 93 -0.61 8.95 -5.38
CA ASN A 93 -0.70 9.91 -6.49
C ASN A 93 -2.08 10.57 -6.55
N TYR A 94 -3.16 9.81 -6.40
CA TYR A 94 -4.51 10.35 -6.30
C TYR A 94 -4.65 11.36 -5.14
N PHE A 95 -4.06 11.09 -3.98
CA PHE A 95 -4.10 12.04 -2.87
C PHE A 95 -3.29 13.30 -3.14
N ASN A 96 -2.11 13.18 -3.74
CA ASN A 96 -1.28 14.34 -4.06
C ASN A 96 -1.94 15.24 -5.11
N GLU A 97 -2.51 14.69 -6.18
CA GLU A 97 -3.23 15.45 -7.21
C GLU A 97 -4.44 16.18 -6.64
N ASN A 98 -5.24 15.52 -5.79
CA ASN A 98 -6.41 16.15 -5.19
C ASN A 98 -6.07 17.21 -4.14
N LEU A 99 -4.94 17.09 -3.45
CA LEU A 99 -4.45 18.15 -2.56
C LEU A 99 -4.04 19.38 -3.36
N ASN A 100 -3.23 19.21 -4.40
CA ASN A 100 -2.77 20.30 -5.27
C ASN A 100 -3.94 21.05 -5.95
N ASN A 101 -4.94 20.32 -6.46
CA ASN A 101 -6.11 20.90 -7.11
C ASN A 101 -7.01 21.72 -6.16
N ASN A 102 -6.94 21.48 -4.85
CA ASN A 102 -7.69 22.27 -3.87
C ASN A 102 -6.92 23.53 -3.47
N GLU A 103 -5.58 23.48 -3.39
CA GLU A 103 -4.73 24.65 -3.11
C GLU A 103 -4.80 25.70 -4.24
N GLU A 104 -4.81 25.27 -5.50
CA GLU A 104 -4.94 26.19 -6.66
C GLU A 104 -6.30 26.92 -6.69
N LYS A 105 -7.37 26.24 -6.27
CA LYS A 105 -8.71 26.84 -6.21
C LYS A 105 -8.80 27.88 -5.10
N GLU A 106 -8.15 27.67 -3.96
CA GLU A 106 -8.15 28.66 -2.88
C GLU A 106 -7.36 29.93 -3.25
N GLY A 107 -6.31 29.82 -4.08
CA GLY A 107 -5.56 30.97 -4.60
C GLY A 107 -6.31 31.84 -5.62
N GLN A 108 -7.36 31.32 -6.27
CA GLN A 108 -8.15 32.07 -7.27
C GLN A 108 -9.29 32.90 -6.67
N TYR A 109 -9.65 32.71 -5.40
CA TYR A 109 -10.67 33.51 -4.71
C TYR A 109 -10.06 34.62 -3.83
N VAL A 110 -8.74 34.79 -3.85
CA VAL A 110 -8.01 35.84 -3.14
C VAL A 110 -7.33 36.77 -4.15
N ASN A 111 -8.11 37.39 -5.02
CA ASN A 111 -7.72 38.57 -5.80
C ASN A 111 -8.96 39.37 -6.22
#